data_AF-A0A8H4Q7N0-F1
#
_entry.id   AF-A0A8H4Q7N0-F1
#
_cell.length_a   1.000
_cell.length_b   1.000
_cell.length_c   1.000
_cell.angle_alpha   90.00
_cell.angle_beta   90.00
_cell.angle_gamma   90.00
#
_symmetry.space_group_name_H-M   'P 1'
#
loop_
_entity.id
_entity.type
_entity.pdbx_description
1 polymer ?
#
loop_
_entity_poly.entity_id
_entity_poly.type
_entity_poly.pdbx_seq_one_letter_code
_entity_poly.pdbx_strand_id
1 'polypeptide(L)'
;MIASRISRTSGLTPHTRFSLTPCVWTFLRHKRYEAYESRFDPDDLAEARAWHQQLDASQLPRGSTTYARSSGPGGQNVNKTETKAVTTFPAKDLLSMLPKFLQPGIRASRFYTASNDSLTFHAQSHRSRTANAEENRTKLMNELLRLYRDTVPAETSIEKRKKHENIEKRFHETRIRCKKLASFKKQSRRGLSD
;
A
#
# COMPACT_ATOMS: atom_id res chain seq x y z
N MET A 1 -37.02 -56.30 -73.18
CA MET A 1 -37.07 -56.35 -71.70
C MET A 1 -35.72 -55.90 -71.16
N ILE A 2 -35.75 -54.76 -70.47
CA ILE A 2 -34.91 -54.25 -69.37
C ILE A 2 -33.38 -54.31 -69.51
N ALA A 3 -32.82 -53.12 -69.71
CA ALA A 3 -31.41 -52.77 -69.69
C ALA A 3 -30.84 -52.73 -68.25
N SER A 4 -29.61 -53.22 -68.06
CA SER A 4 -28.85 -53.11 -66.81
C SER A 4 -27.83 -51.97 -66.94
N ARG A 5 -28.14 -50.83 -66.33
CA ARG A 5 -27.30 -49.63 -66.29
C ARG A 5 -26.29 -49.75 -65.14
N ILE A 6 -25.00 -49.74 -65.48
CA ILE A 6 -23.90 -49.72 -64.51
C ILE A 6 -23.70 -48.27 -64.04
N SER A 7 -24.02 -48.00 -62.78
CA SER A 7 -23.80 -46.70 -62.13
C SER A 7 -22.39 -46.66 -61.53
N ARG A 8 -21.46 -45.94 -62.16
CA ARG A 8 -20.20 -45.53 -61.52
C ARG A 8 -20.48 -44.27 -60.69
N THR A 9 -20.41 -44.39 -59.37
CA THR A 9 -20.40 -43.23 -58.47
C THR A 9 -18.97 -42.80 -58.21
N SER A 10 -18.53 -41.73 -58.85
CA SER A 10 -17.30 -41.01 -58.49
C SER A 10 -17.55 -40.20 -57.22
N GLY A 11 -17.02 -40.67 -56.09
CA GLY A 11 -17.00 -39.91 -54.84
C GLY A 11 -15.98 -38.78 -54.91
N LEU A 12 -16.46 -37.54 -54.94
CA LEU A 12 -15.64 -36.34 -54.75
C LEU A 12 -15.31 -36.21 -53.26
N THR A 13 -14.04 -36.32 -52.89
CA THR A 13 -13.56 -35.96 -51.56
C THR A 13 -13.55 -34.43 -51.41
N PRO A 14 -14.13 -33.84 -50.35
CA PRO A 14 -13.98 -32.42 -50.11
C PRO A 14 -12.58 -32.17 -49.53
N HIS A 15 -11.76 -31.39 -50.23
CA HIS A 15 -10.54 -30.84 -49.69
C HIS A 15 -10.89 -29.83 -48.59
N THR A 16 -10.84 -30.25 -47.33
CA THR A 16 -10.89 -29.37 -46.17
C THR A 16 -9.73 -28.38 -46.23
N ARG A 17 -10.05 -27.11 -46.49
CA ARG A 17 -9.11 -26.00 -46.35
C ARG A 17 -8.78 -25.86 -44.87
N PHE A 18 -7.58 -26.25 -44.47
CA PHE A 18 -7.02 -25.91 -43.17
C PHE A 18 -6.90 -24.39 -43.08
N SER A 19 -7.86 -23.73 -42.42
CA SER A 19 -7.68 -22.35 -41.98
C SER A 19 -6.75 -22.38 -40.78
N LEU A 20 -5.50 -21.96 -40.99
CA LEU A 20 -4.59 -21.64 -39.90
C LEU A 20 -5.11 -20.36 -39.24
N THR A 21 -6.00 -20.50 -38.24
CA THR A 21 -6.29 -19.40 -37.33
C THR A 21 -4.98 -19.04 -36.63
N PRO A 22 -4.46 -17.81 -36.79
CA PRO A 22 -3.25 -17.42 -36.09
C PRO A 22 -3.54 -17.47 -34.60
N CYS A 23 -2.87 -18.39 -33.90
CA CYS A 23 -2.86 -18.45 -32.46
C CYS A 23 -2.11 -17.21 -31.97
N VAL A 24 -2.83 -16.11 -31.78
CA VAL A 24 -2.27 -14.87 -31.26
C VAL A 24 -2.06 -15.11 -29.77
N TRP A 25 -0.90 -15.63 -29.41
CA TRP A 25 -0.43 -15.61 -28.03
C TRP A 25 -0.31 -14.14 -27.61
N THR A 26 -1.37 -13.61 -27.01
CA THR A 26 -1.34 -12.30 -26.37
C THR A 26 -0.45 -12.44 -25.14
N PHE A 27 0.86 -12.25 -25.35
CA PHE A 27 1.79 -12.07 -24.26
C PHE A 27 1.37 -10.80 -23.52
N LEU A 28 0.60 -10.95 -22.44
CA LEU A 28 0.34 -9.87 -21.50
C LEU A 28 1.70 -9.45 -20.96
N ARG A 29 2.20 -8.34 -21.49
CA ARG A 29 3.47 -7.75 -21.08
C ARG A 29 3.29 -7.29 -19.64
N HIS A 30 3.76 -8.10 -18.69
CA HIS A 30 3.77 -7.73 -17.28
C HIS A 30 4.48 -6.38 -17.13
N LYS A 31 3.79 -5.41 -16.52
CA LYS A 31 4.42 -4.17 -16.09
C LYS A 31 5.49 -4.54 -15.06
N ARG A 32 6.77 -4.41 -15.43
CA ARG A 32 7.89 -4.72 -14.54
C ARG A 32 8.07 -3.69 -13.42
N TYR A 33 7.47 -2.51 -13.57
CA TYR A 33 7.56 -1.40 -12.63
C TYR A 33 6.22 -0.68 -12.57
N GLU A 34 5.63 -0.64 -11.39
CA GLU A 34 4.49 0.23 -11.06
C GLU A 34 4.93 1.28 -10.07
N ALA A 35 4.33 2.46 -10.13
CA ALA A 35 4.59 3.51 -9.17
C ALA A 35 4.11 3.05 -7.78
N TYR A 36 4.85 3.38 -6.73
CA TYR A 36 4.43 3.05 -5.36
C TYR A 36 3.03 3.62 -5.05
N GLU A 37 2.77 4.86 -5.50
CA GLU A 37 1.49 5.56 -5.35
C GLU A 37 0.32 4.85 -6.05
N SER A 38 0.54 4.08 -7.13
CA SER A 38 -0.56 3.42 -7.85
C SER A 38 -1.16 2.24 -7.09
N ARG A 39 -0.58 1.87 -5.95
CA ARG A 39 -1.11 0.84 -5.05
C ARG A 39 -2.20 1.35 -4.13
N PHE A 40 -2.37 2.67 -4.04
CA PHE A 40 -3.28 3.32 -3.10
C PHE A 40 -4.41 4.01 -3.85
N ASP A 41 -5.60 4.01 -3.25
CA ASP A 41 -6.73 4.78 -3.76
C ASP A 41 -6.54 6.28 -3.42
N PRO A 42 -6.59 7.20 -4.40
CA PRO A 42 -6.48 8.63 -4.13
C PRO A 42 -7.52 9.15 -3.14
N ASP A 43 -8.73 8.58 -3.11
CA ASP A 43 -9.81 9.05 -2.24
C ASP A 43 -9.52 8.71 -0.76
N ASP A 44 -9.04 7.48 -0.51
CA ASP A 44 -8.61 7.04 0.84
C ASP A 44 -7.44 7.89 1.37
N LEU A 45 -6.51 8.26 0.49
CA LEU A 45 -5.38 9.12 0.85
C LEU A 45 -5.84 10.54 1.18
N ALA A 46 -6.82 11.08 0.45
CA ALA A 46 -7.38 12.40 0.71
C ALA A 46 -8.13 12.42 2.05
N GLU A 47 -8.92 11.37 2.35
CA GLU A 47 -9.59 11.19 3.64
C GLU A 47 -8.56 11.17 4.79
N ALA A 48 -7.49 10.38 4.64
CA ALA A 48 -6.45 10.28 5.67
C ALA A 48 -5.73 11.62 5.93
N ARG A 49 -5.49 12.41 4.87
CA ARG A 49 -4.88 13.74 5.00
C ARG A 49 -5.82 14.74 5.67
N ALA A 50 -7.09 14.75 5.30
CA ALA A 50 -8.11 15.60 5.92
C ALA A 50 -8.26 15.27 7.41
N TRP A 51 -8.32 13.98 7.74
CA TRP A 51 -8.35 13.49 9.12
C TRP A 51 -7.14 13.99 9.92
N HIS A 52 -5.92 13.88 9.38
CA HIS A 52 -4.72 14.35 10.06
C HIS A 52 -4.74 15.87 10.31
N GLN A 53 -5.32 16.67 9.40
CA GLN A 53 -5.46 18.12 9.61
C GLN A 53 -6.47 18.47 10.71
N GLN A 54 -7.51 17.65 10.89
CA GLN A 54 -8.52 17.84 11.93
C GLN A 54 -8.13 17.22 13.28
N LEU A 55 -7.11 16.37 13.30
CA LEU A 55 -6.69 15.63 14.49
C LEU A 55 -6.27 16.59 15.62
N ASP A 56 -7.13 16.69 16.63
CA ASP A 56 -6.83 17.39 17.88
C ASP A 56 -6.70 16.39 19.03
N ALA A 57 -5.72 16.65 19.90
CA ALA A 57 -5.49 15.91 21.13
C ALA A 57 -6.76 15.92 22.02
N SER A 58 -7.49 17.04 21.95
CA SER A 58 -8.93 17.20 22.11
C SER A 58 -9.85 15.99 22.13
N GLN A 59 -9.96 15.43 20.94
CA GLN A 59 -11.11 14.66 20.48
C GLN A 59 -10.95 13.16 20.75
N LEU A 60 -9.81 12.79 21.30
CA LEU A 60 -9.44 11.41 21.49
C LEU A 60 -10.24 10.73 22.58
N PRO A 61 -10.47 9.42 22.45
CA PRO A 61 -11.01 8.66 23.55
C PRO A 61 -10.06 8.76 24.76
N ARG A 62 -10.62 8.98 25.94
CA ARG A 62 -9.85 9.00 27.20
C ARG A 62 -9.28 7.62 27.57
N GLY A 63 -9.90 6.56 27.06
CA GLY A 63 -9.56 5.17 27.38
C GLY A 63 -9.88 4.79 28.82
N SER A 64 -9.64 3.53 29.16
CA SER A 64 -9.76 3.02 30.54
C SER A 64 -8.41 3.07 31.22
N THR A 65 -8.26 3.92 32.24
CA THR A 65 -7.01 4.06 33.00
C THR A 65 -7.10 3.32 34.33
N THR A 66 -6.23 2.33 34.52
CA THR A 66 -6.02 1.63 35.78
C THR A 66 -4.72 2.11 36.41
N TYR A 67 -4.73 2.34 37.72
CA TYR A 67 -3.54 2.76 38.45
C TYR A 67 -2.87 1.55 39.10
N ALA A 68 -1.54 1.59 39.12
CA ALA A 68 -0.71 0.58 39.75
C ALA A 68 0.41 1.25 40.55
N ARG A 69 1.06 0.48 41.41
CA ARG A 69 2.26 0.93 42.13
C ARG A 69 3.41 1.10 41.14
N SER A 70 4.13 2.22 41.21
CA SER A 70 5.29 2.45 40.35
C SER A 70 6.47 1.60 40.81
N SER A 71 7.09 0.87 39.89
CA SER A 71 8.27 0.07 40.17
C SER A 71 9.51 0.97 40.10
N GLY A 72 9.96 1.49 41.24
CA GLY A 72 11.12 2.39 41.33
C GLY A 72 11.94 2.15 42.60
N PRO A 73 13.17 2.70 42.67
CA PRO A 73 14.06 2.54 43.82
C PRO A 73 13.35 3.01 45.10
N GLY A 74 13.32 2.12 46.09
CA GLY A 74 12.42 2.17 47.25
C GLY A 74 12.54 3.44 48.10
N GLY A 75 11.38 3.87 48.63
CA GLY A 75 11.22 4.97 49.58
C GLY A 75 9.80 4.99 50.14
N GLN A 76 9.55 5.72 51.23
CA GLN A 76 8.26 5.68 51.94
C GLN A 76 7.05 6.00 51.04
N ASN A 77 7.22 6.87 50.04
CA ASN A 77 6.16 7.28 49.12
C ASN A 77 5.99 6.34 47.91
N VAL A 78 6.95 5.44 47.63
CA VAL A 78 6.90 4.52 46.48
C VAL A 78 5.99 3.32 46.79
N ASN A 79 5.95 2.87 48.04
CA ASN A 79 5.21 1.68 48.44
C ASN A 79 3.72 1.94 48.75
N LYS A 80 3.30 3.21 48.88
CA LYS A 80 1.93 3.58 49.31
C LYS A 80 1.07 4.20 48.20
N THR A 81 1.66 4.83 47.19
CA THR A 81 0.88 5.60 46.19
C THR A 81 0.87 4.92 44.82
N GLU A 82 -0.33 4.62 44.31
CA GLU A 82 -0.55 4.07 42.97
C GLU A 82 -0.42 5.18 41.90
N THR A 83 0.82 5.54 41.58
CA THR A 83 1.11 6.63 40.64
C THR A 83 1.25 6.16 39.20
N LYS A 84 1.61 4.90 38.94
CA LYS A 84 1.76 4.37 37.58
C LYS A 84 0.39 4.30 36.91
N ALA A 85 0.23 4.95 35.77
CA ALA A 85 -0.98 4.92 34.99
C ALA A 85 -0.84 3.92 33.84
N VAL A 86 -1.76 2.95 33.79
CA VAL A 86 -1.92 2.01 32.69
C VAL A 86 -3.21 2.34 31.97
N THR A 87 -3.10 2.90 30.77
CA THR A 87 -4.27 3.28 29.98
C THR A 87 -4.45 2.31 28.82
N THR A 88 -5.65 1.74 28.73
CA THR A 88 -6.05 0.82 27.67
C THR A 88 -7.07 1.49 26.77
N PHE A 89 -6.80 1.48 25.46
CA PHE A 89 -7.67 2.02 24.43
C PHE A 89 -8.18 0.86 23.57
N PRO A 90 -9.48 0.54 23.60
CA PRO A 90 -10.06 -0.49 22.74
C PRO A 90 -9.82 -0.15 21.27
N ALA A 91 -9.38 -1.12 20.47
CA ALA A 91 -9.15 -0.90 19.05
C ALA A 91 -10.45 -0.48 18.36
N LYS A 92 -11.60 -1.04 18.75
CA LYS A 92 -12.92 -0.69 18.19
C LYS A 92 -13.20 0.82 18.23
N ASP A 93 -12.92 1.47 19.36
CA ASP A 93 -13.18 2.90 19.54
C ASP A 93 -12.25 3.73 18.64
N LEU A 94 -10.98 3.35 18.58
CA LEU A 94 -9.99 3.99 17.70
C LEU A 94 -10.35 3.82 16.22
N LEU A 95 -10.74 2.61 15.82
CA LEU A 95 -11.10 2.28 14.44
C LEU A 95 -12.33 3.06 13.96
N SER A 96 -13.26 3.39 14.86
CA SER A 96 -14.45 4.20 14.54
C SER A 96 -14.13 5.66 14.24
N MET A 97 -13.02 6.17 14.80
CA MET A 97 -12.54 7.54 14.61
C MET A 97 -11.53 7.66 13.46
N LEU A 98 -10.86 6.55 13.12
CA LEU A 98 -9.77 6.51 12.16
C LEU A 98 -10.25 6.22 10.73
N PRO A 99 -9.66 6.86 9.72
CA PRO A 99 -9.91 6.55 8.32
C PRO A 99 -9.48 5.11 8.02
N LYS A 100 -10.18 4.44 7.10
CA LYS A 100 -9.99 3.02 6.75
C LYS A 100 -8.53 2.68 6.43
N PHE A 101 -7.85 3.62 5.79
CA PHE A 101 -6.44 3.51 5.41
C PHE A 101 -5.49 3.27 6.60
N LEU A 102 -5.77 3.86 7.77
CA LEU A 102 -4.93 3.78 8.97
C LEU A 102 -5.28 2.62 9.90
N GLN A 103 -6.49 2.07 9.76
CA GLN A 103 -7.00 0.97 10.58
C GLN A 103 -6.06 -0.24 10.69
N PRO A 104 -5.46 -0.78 9.60
CA PRO A 104 -4.53 -1.91 9.71
C PRO A 104 -3.26 -1.56 10.49
N GLY A 105 -2.83 -0.29 10.47
CA GLY A 105 -1.64 0.17 11.18
C GLY A 105 -1.77 0.07 12.71
N ILE A 106 -2.99 0.18 13.25
CA ILE A 106 -3.24 0.09 14.70
C ILE A 106 -2.87 -1.30 15.24
N ARG A 107 -3.28 -2.36 14.54
CA ARG A 107 -2.99 -3.75 14.92
C ARG A 107 -1.52 -4.13 14.69
N ALA A 108 -0.82 -3.42 13.82
CA ALA A 108 0.62 -3.58 13.60
C ALA A 108 1.48 -2.77 14.59
N SER A 109 0.87 -1.94 15.43
CA SER A 109 1.62 -1.09 16.37
C SER A 109 2.27 -1.89 17.50
N ARG A 110 3.35 -1.34 18.06
CA ARG A 110 4.12 -1.97 19.16
C ARG A 110 3.30 -2.10 20.46
N PHE A 111 2.32 -1.23 20.65
CA PHE A 111 1.52 -1.13 21.87
C PHE A 111 0.24 -1.95 21.80
N TYR A 112 0.05 -2.70 20.71
CA TYR A 112 -1.12 -3.53 20.50
C TYR A 112 -1.04 -4.82 21.33
N THR A 113 -2.10 -5.08 22.07
CA THR A 113 -2.30 -6.30 22.84
C THR A 113 -3.39 -7.14 22.18
N ALA A 114 -2.99 -8.28 21.61
CA ALA A 114 -3.89 -9.15 20.85
C ALA A 114 -5.00 -9.80 21.69
N SER A 115 -4.76 -10.05 23.00
CA SER A 115 -5.73 -10.74 23.86
C SER A 115 -7.04 -9.94 24.05
N ASN A 116 -6.93 -8.62 24.11
CA ASN A 116 -8.04 -7.72 24.42
C ASN A 116 -8.41 -6.80 23.23
N ASP A 117 -7.77 -6.99 22.07
CA ASP A 117 -7.86 -6.12 20.87
C ASP A 117 -7.77 -4.62 21.26
N SER A 118 -6.67 -4.23 21.91
CA SER A 118 -6.53 -2.90 22.50
C SER A 118 -5.09 -2.39 22.49
N LEU A 119 -4.91 -1.06 22.41
CA LEU A 119 -3.61 -0.42 22.63
C LEU A 119 -3.41 -0.16 24.13
N THR A 120 -2.29 -0.60 24.67
CA THR A 120 -1.97 -0.41 26.09
C THR A 120 -0.73 0.47 26.25
N PHE A 121 -0.88 1.55 27.00
CA PHE A 121 0.20 2.48 27.32
C PHE A 121 0.48 2.53 28.81
N HIS A 122 1.73 2.76 29.15
CA HIS A 122 2.20 2.86 30.53
C HIS A 122 3.02 4.13 30.73
N ALA A 123 2.74 4.85 31.81
CA ALA A 123 3.49 6.02 32.25
C ALA A 123 3.66 6.00 33.77
N GLN A 124 4.86 6.35 34.22
CA GLN A 124 5.21 6.46 35.65
C GLN A 124 6.27 7.54 35.90
N SER A 125 6.38 8.51 34.98
CA SER A 125 7.43 9.53 35.00
C SER A 125 7.19 10.58 36.09
N HIS A 126 5.92 10.86 36.39
CA HIS A 126 5.51 11.88 37.35
C HIS A 126 5.03 11.28 38.67
N ARG A 127 5.07 12.09 39.73
CA ARG A 127 4.49 11.76 41.05
C ARG A 127 2.96 11.86 41.06
N SER A 128 2.37 12.62 40.14
CA SER A 128 0.92 12.79 40.03
C SER A 128 0.31 11.75 39.09
N ARG A 129 -0.76 11.09 39.54
CA ARG A 129 -1.54 10.14 38.74
C ARG A 129 -2.15 10.77 37.49
N THR A 130 -2.61 12.01 37.59
CA THR A 130 -3.26 12.72 36.47
C THR A 130 -2.25 13.09 35.40
N ALA A 131 -1.05 13.52 35.80
CA ALA A 131 0.03 13.81 34.88
C ALA A 131 0.46 12.55 34.10
N ASN A 132 0.54 11.40 34.77
CA ASN A 132 0.87 10.13 34.10
C ASN A 132 -0.24 9.66 33.14
N ALA A 133 -1.51 9.86 33.49
CA ALA A 133 -2.62 9.55 32.57
C ALA A 133 -2.58 10.44 31.32
N GLU A 134 -2.25 11.72 31.48
CA GLU A 134 -2.10 12.65 30.36
C GLU A 134 -0.87 12.35 29.48
N GLU A 135 0.21 11.88 30.09
CA GLU A 135 1.39 11.39 29.37
C GLU A 135 1.02 10.19 28.46
N ASN A 136 0.19 9.26 28.94
CA ASN A 136 -0.32 8.16 28.11
C ASN A 136 -1.17 8.67 26.92
N ARG A 137 -1.98 9.71 27.14
CA ARG A 137 -2.76 10.35 26.05
C ARG A 137 -1.84 10.96 24.99
N THR A 138 -0.76 11.58 25.42
CA THR A 138 0.27 12.14 24.53
C THR A 138 1.01 11.04 23.76
N LYS A 139 1.32 9.90 24.41
CA LYS A 139 1.91 8.72 23.76
C LYS A 139 0.99 8.15 22.67
N LEU A 140 -0.31 8.05 22.95
CA LEU A 140 -1.29 7.64 21.93
C LEU A 140 -1.22 8.57 20.71
N MET A 141 -1.13 9.89 20.91
CA MET A 141 -0.98 10.85 19.80
C MET A 141 0.28 10.68 19.01
N ASN A 142 1.40 10.51 19.68
CA ASN A 142 2.66 10.29 18.99
C ASN A 142 2.61 9.00 18.17
N GLU A 143 1.97 7.94 18.65
CA GLU A 143 1.79 6.70 17.89
C GLU A 143 0.87 6.87 16.69
N LEU A 144 -0.26 7.58 16.82
CA LEU A 144 -1.12 7.86 15.66
C LEU A 144 -0.40 8.69 14.59
N LEU A 145 0.34 9.72 15.00
CA LEU A 145 1.14 10.54 14.09
C LEU A 145 2.25 9.73 13.42
N ARG A 146 2.89 8.82 14.16
CA ARG A 146 3.88 7.89 13.61
C ARG A 146 3.25 6.97 12.57
N LEU A 147 2.12 6.34 12.89
CA LEU A 147 1.40 5.47 11.97
C LEU A 147 1.00 6.21 10.69
N TYR A 148 0.51 7.45 10.81
CA TYR A 148 0.19 8.29 9.66
C TYR A 148 1.41 8.52 8.77
N ARG A 149 2.56 8.88 9.34
CA ARG A 149 3.81 9.12 8.59
C ARG A 149 4.33 7.86 7.89
N ASP A 150 4.18 6.70 8.53
CA ASP A 150 4.66 5.42 8.00
C ASP A 150 3.76 4.90 6.86
N THR A 151 2.46 5.20 6.91
CA THR A 151 1.46 4.64 5.97
C THR A 151 1.14 5.59 4.83
N VAL A 152 0.95 6.89 5.09
CA VAL A 152 0.48 7.87 4.11
C VAL A 152 1.69 8.49 3.40
N PRO A 153 1.85 8.24 2.08
CA PRO A 153 2.92 8.87 1.33
C PRO A 153 2.68 10.37 1.24
N ALA A 154 3.77 11.13 1.40
CA ALA A 154 3.74 12.57 1.21
C ALA A 154 3.41 12.91 -0.25
N GLU A 155 2.63 13.97 -0.45
CA GLU A 155 2.29 14.43 -1.80
C GLU A 155 3.55 14.71 -2.62
N THR A 156 3.60 14.10 -3.81
CA THR A 156 4.71 14.35 -4.73
C THR A 156 4.62 15.79 -5.23
N SER A 157 5.59 16.62 -4.84
CA SER A 157 5.74 17.98 -5.35
C SER A 157 5.69 18.02 -6.88
N ILE A 158 5.03 19.06 -7.41
CA ILE A 158 4.87 19.29 -8.86
C ILE A 158 6.24 19.28 -9.56
N GLU A 159 7.28 19.81 -8.92
CA GLU A 159 8.64 19.84 -9.47
C GLU A 159 9.22 18.43 -9.63
N LYS A 160 9.04 17.57 -8.61
CA LYS A 160 9.48 16.18 -8.66
C LYS A 160 8.74 15.44 -9.77
N ARG A 161 7.43 15.64 -9.89
CA ARG A 161 6.63 15.04 -10.97
C ARG A 161 7.16 15.43 -12.36
N LYS A 162 7.35 16.72 -12.61
CA LYS A 162 7.92 17.24 -13.87
C LYS A 162 9.32 16.69 -14.16
N LYS A 163 10.18 16.59 -13.13
CA LYS A 163 11.52 16.00 -13.27
C LYS A 163 11.44 14.55 -13.74
N HIS A 164 10.56 13.75 -13.13
CA HIS A 164 10.39 12.34 -13.51
C HIS A 164 9.80 12.19 -14.93
N GLU A 165 8.84 13.03 -15.32
CA GLU A 165 8.31 13.06 -16.70
C GLU A 165 9.42 13.36 -17.73
N ASN A 166 10.31 14.32 -17.43
CA ASN A 166 11.43 14.65 -18.31
C ASN A 166 12.45 13.52 -18.43
N ILE A 167 12.71 12.79 -17.33
CA ILE A 167 13.57 11.61 -17.32
C ILE A 167 12.98 10.51 -18.21
N GLU A 168 11.67 10.26 -18.11
CA GLU A 168 10.98 9.27 -18.92
C GLU A 168 11.05 9.60 -20.42
N LYS A 169 10.76 10.87 -20.78
CA LYS A 169 10.88 11.36 -22.17
C LYS A 169 12.29 11.15 -22.71
N ARG A 170 13.31 11.59 -21.96
CA ARG A 170 14.72 11.44 -22.35
C ARG A 170 15.12 9.97 -22.52
N PHE A 171 14.65 9.08 -21.63
CA PHE A 171 14.90 7.65 -21.73
C PHE A 171 14.30 7.06 -23.00
N HIS A 172 13.05 7.41 -23.32
CA HIS A 172 12.39 6.94 -24.54
C HIS A 172 13.09 7.44 -25.80
N GLU A 173 13.40 8.73 -25.87
CA GLU A 173 14.12 9.35 -27.00
C GLU A 173 15.47 8.67 -27.23
N THR A 174 16.24 8.47 -26.17
CA THR A 174 17.55 7.81 -26.23
C THR A 174 17.41 6.38 -26.73
N ARG A 175 16.44 5.61 -26.20
CA ARG A 175 16.16 4.24 -26.63
C ARG A 175 15.82 4.17 -28.12
N ILE A 176 14.94 5.05 -28.60
CA ILE A 176 14.56 5.11 -30.02
C ILE A 176 15.75 5.50 -30.89
N ARG A 177 16.56 6.49 -30.46
CA ARG A 177 17.78 6.89 -31.16
C ARG A 177 18.75 5.71 -31.30
N CYS A 178 19.04 5.00 -30.22
CA CYS A 178 19.90 3.82 -30.25
C CYS A 178 19.34 2.72 -31.17
N LYS A 179 18.02 2.46 -31.14
CA LYS A 179 17.39 1.47 -32.03
C LYS A 179 17.52 1.87 -33.51
N LYS A 180 17.32 3.17 -33.83
CA LYS A 180 17.51 3.70 -35.18
C LYS A 180 18.98 3.56 -35.62
N LEU A 181 19.94 3.97 -34.79
CA LEU A 181 21.38 3.82 -35.08
C LEU A 181 21.77 2.36 -35.31
N ALA A 182 21.28 1.43 -34.50
CA ALA A 182 21.51 0.01 -34.68
C ALA A 182 20.90 -0.53 -35.99
N SER A 183 19.72 -0.04 -36.37
CA SER A 183 19.07 -0.38 -37.65
C SER A 183 19.87 0.15 -38.84
N PHE A 184 20.27 1.43 -38.81
CA PHE A 184 21.09 2.04 -39.87
C PHE A 184 22.43 1.30 -40.04
N LYS A 185 23.10 0.95 -38.93
CA LYS A 185 24.33 0.15 -38.95
C LYS A 185 24.14 -1.25 -39.57
N LYS A 186 22.96 -1.86 -39.41
CA LYS A 186 22.64 -3.15 -40.05
C LYS A 186 22.35 -2.98 -41.54
N GLN A 187 21.65 -1.92 -41.92
CA GLN A 187 21.34 -1.61 -43.31
C GLN A 187 22.60 -1.30 -44.10
N SER A 188 23.53 -0.51 -43.55
CA SER A 188 24.80 -0.18 -44.22
C SER A 188 25.71 -1.39 -44.48
N ARG A 189 25.48 -2.50 -43.77
CA ARG A 189 26.19 -3.77 -43.99
C ARG A 189 25.59 -4.63 -45.10
N ARG A 190 24.34 -4.35 -45.50
CA ARG A 190 23.75 -4.98 -46.68
C ARG A 190 24.33 -4.20 -47.86
N GLY A 191 25.27 -4.80 -48.58
CA GLY A 191 25.79 -4.23 -49.82
C GLY A 191 24.67 -3.95 -50.81
N LEU A 192 24.97 -3.17 -51.85
CA LEU A 192 24.03 -2.93 -52.96
C LEU A 192 23.59 -4.31 -53.49
N SER A 193 22.31 -4.63 -53.37
CA SER A 193 21.75 -5.80 -54.04
C SER A 193 21.62 -5.45 -55.52
N ASP A 194 22.44 -6.08 -56.36
CA ASP A 194 22.25 -6.15 -57.82
C ASP A 194 20.89 -6.75 -58.17
#